data_AF-A0A966U1F0-F1
#
_entry.id   AF-A0A966U1F0-F1
#
_cell.length_a   1.000
_cell.length_b   1.000
_cell.length_c   1.000
_cell.angle_alpha   90.00
_cell.angle_beta   90.00
_cell.angle_gamma   90.00
#
_symmetry.space_group_name_H-M   'P 1'
#
loop_
_entity.id
_entity.type
_entity.pdbx_description
1 polymer ?
#
loop_
_entity_poly.entity_id
_entity_poly.type
_entity_poly.pdbx_seq_one_letter_code
_entity_poly.pdbx_strand_id
1 'polypeptide(L)'
;MRAPLVVAPMSTDHPVRSALPAKLTATIDVRRGIARVASTAPFLSELEPLDQRLAIAQIVLTLTRRPGIGQVIFTVDGADISVPRGGGDLTAPGTAVTYDDYLAVLSTRDS
;
A
#
# COMPACT_ATOMS: atom_id res chain seq x y z
N MET A 1 16.27 17.38 46.25
CA MET A 1 16.94 17.59 44.95
C MET A 1 16.17 16.83 43.88
N ARG A 2 15.53 17.51 42.93
CA ARG A 2 14.82 16.89 41.80
C ARG A 2 15.36 17.53 40.51
N ALA A 3 15.94 16.71 39.63
CA ALA A 3 16.40 17.15 38.31
C ALA A 3 15.20 17.22 37.34
N PRO A 4 15.10 18.21 36.44
CA PRO A 4 14.11 18.18 35.37
C PRO A 4 14.57 17.23 34.26
N LEU A 5 13.66 16.35 33.83
CA LEU A 5 13.80 15.58 32.60
C LEU A 5 13.50 16.50 31.41
N VAL A 6 14.54 16.97 30.72
CA VAL A 6 14.39 17.63 29.42
C VAL A 6 14.16 16.51 28.39
N VAL A 7 12.90 16.32 27.98
CA VAL A 7 12.59 15.61 26.73
C VAL A 7 12.93 16.58 25.60
N ALA A 8 14.03 16.32 24.91
CA ALA A 8 14.25 16.92 23.60
C ALA A 8 13.16 16.39 22.64
N PRO A 9 12.61 17.22 21.74
CA PRO A 9 11.73 16.71 20.70
C PRO A 9 12.53 15.74 19.83
N MET A 10 12.02 14.53 19.62
CA MET A 10 12.46 13.67 18.53
C MET A 10 11.98 14.32 17.23
N SER A 11 12.65 15.37 16.80
CA SER A 11 12.51 15.94 15.46
C SER A 11 13.23 15.05 14.48
N THR A 12 12.60 13.93 14.14
CA THR A 12 12.76 13.35 12.80
C THR A 12 11.45 13.57 12.09
N ASP A 13 11.22 14.82 11.69
CA ASP A 13 10.19 15.15 10.71
C ASP A 13 10.67 14.60 9.36
N HIS A 14 10.53 13.29 9.16
CA HIS A 14 10.59 12.73 7.83
C HIS A 14 9.19 12.95 7.27
N PRO A 15 9.01 13.80 6.25
CA PRO A 15 7.70 13.96 5.63
C PRO A 15 7.25 12.56 5.19
N VAL A 16 6.23 12.03 5.86
CA VAL A 16 5.60 10.77 5.46
C VAL A 16 4.86 11.08 4.18
N ARG A 17 5.54 10.92 3.04
CA ARG A 17 4.89 11.04 1.74
C ARG A 17 3.99 9.83 1.58
N SER A 18 2.68 10.05 1.71
CA SER A 18 1.69 9.10 1.24
C SER A 18 1.80 9.03 -0.28
N ALA A 19 2.04 7.84 -0.83
CA ALA A 19 1.92 7.60 -2.27
C ALA A 19 0.44 7.57 -2.72
N LEU A 20 -0.49 7.54 -1.76
CA LEU A 20 -1.92 7.66 -2.03
C LEU A 20 -2.29 9.15 -2.16
N PRO A 21 -2.85 9.60 -3.30
CA PRO A 21 -3.40 10.94 -3.42
C PRO A 21 -4.43 11.26 -2.33
N ALA A 22 -4.48 12.52 -1.91
CA ALA A 22 -5.38 12.98 -0.83
C ALA A 22 -6.88 12.79 -1.13
N LYS A 23 -7.25 12.51 -2.39
CA LYS A 23 -8.62 12.23 -2.84
C LYS A 23 -8.81 10.79 -3.33
N LEU A 24 -8.16 9.83 -2.69
CA LEU A 24 -8.40 8.41 -2.99
C LEU A 24 -9.83 8.01 -2.60
N THR A 25 -10.65 7.68 -3.61
CA THR A 25 -11.90 6.95 -3.42
C THR A 25 -11.69 5.52 -3.88
N ALA A 26 -11.68 4.59 -2.92
CA ALA A 26 -11.67 3.17 -3.18
C ALA A 26 -12.70 2.48 -2.28
N THR A 27 -13.42 1.51 -2.82
CA THR A 27 -14.29 0.63 -2.04
C THR A 27 -13.55 -0.67 -1.72
N ILE A 28 -13.79 -1.19 -0.54
CA ILE A 28 -13.15 -2.42 -0.05
C ILE A 28 -14.25 -3.40 0.35
N ASP A 29 -14.34 -4.52 -0.35
CA ASP A 29 -15.20 -5.65 0.03
C ASP A 29 -14.33 -6.82 0.50
N VAL A 30 -14.60 -7.36 1.69
CA VAL A 30 -13.80 -8.45 2.26
C VAL A 30 -14.62 -9.73 2.28
N ARG A 31 -14.14 -10.76 1.57
CA ARG A 31 -14.77 -12.07 1.53
C ARG A 31 -13.73 -13.16 1.72
N ARG A 32 -13.96 -14.04 2.69
CA ARG A 32 -13.15 -15.26 2.95
C ARG A 32 -11.64 -14.98 3.05
N GLY A 33 -11.24 -13.87 3.69
CA GLY A 33 -9.83 -13.51 3.84
C GLY A 33 -9.22 -12.71 2.69
N ILE A 34 -10.00 -12.40 1.66
CA ILE A 34 -9.56 -11.64 0.49
C ILE A 34 -10.27 -10.29 0.48
N ALA A 35 -9.49 -9.20 0.50
CA ALA A 35 -10.00 -7.85 0.30
C ALA A 35 -9.96 -7.49 -1.19
N ARG A 36 -11.12 -7.20 -1.78
CA ARG A 36 -11.21 -6.66 -3.14
C ARG A 36 -11.24 -5.14 -3.05
N VAL A 37 -10.21 -4.50 -3.58
CA VAL A 37 -10.05 -3.04 -3.62
C VAL A 37 -10.46 -2.55 -4.99
N ALA A 38 -11.59 -1.85 -5.07
CA ALA A 38 -12.09 -1.28 -6.30
C ALA A 38 -11.88 0.23 -6.33
N SER A 39 -11.36 0.74 -7.44
CA SER A 39 -11.20 2.17 -7.70
C SER A 39 -11.57 2.51 -9.14
N THR A 40 -11.52 3.78 -9.49
CA THR A 40 -11.71 4.29 -10.85
C THR A 40 -10.36 4.55 -11.51
N ALA A 41 -10.32 4.53 -12.85
CA ALA A 41 -9.08 4.67 -13.65
C ALA A 41 -8.05 5.70 -13.14
N PRO A 42 -8.41 6.96 -12.81
CA PRO A 42 -7.39 7.97 -12.48
C PRO A 42 -6.52 7.61 -11.28
N PHE A 43 -6.92 6.65 -10.42
CA PHE A 43 -6.17 6.34 -9.21
C PHE A 43 -4.89 5.52 -9.46
N LEU A 44 -4.94 4.49 -10.31
CA LEU A 44 -3.80 3.58 -10.50
C LEU A 44 -3.07 3.81 -11.82
N SER A 45 -3.75 4.27 -12.88
CA SER A 45 -3.12 4.39 -14.20
C SER A 45 -2.39 5.72 -14.44
N GLU A 46 -2.63 6.73 -13.61
CA GLU A 46 -2.02 8.08 -13.77
C GLU A 46 -0.79 8.30 -12.87
N LEU A 47 -0.46 7.34 -12.00
CA LEU A 47 0.74 7.43 -11.15
C LEU A 47 1.99 7.06 -11.94
N GLU A 48 3.11 7.73 -11.64
CA GLU A 48 4.42 7.28 -12.12
C GLU A 48 4.69 5.84 -11.63
N PRO A 49 5.43 5.00 -12.40
CA PRO A 49 5.57 3.57 -12.09
C PRO A 49 6.08 3.27 -10.67
N LEU A 50 6.95 4.12 -10.12
CA LEU A 50 7.42 3.97 -8.74
C LEU A 50 6.30 4.31 -7.74
N ASP A 51 5.62 5.43 -7.92
CA ASP A 51 4.52 5.86 -7.05
C ASP A 51 3.36 4.86 -7.09
N GLN A 52 3.05 4.29 -8.26
CA GLN A 52 2.06 3.23 -8.40
C GLN A 52 2.43 2.00 -7.57
N ARG A 53 3.69 1.54 -7.66
CA ARG A 53 4.19 0.40 -6.88
C ARG A 53 4.13 0.68 -5.38
N LEU A 54 4.54 1.88 -4.96
CA LEU A 54 4.48 2.30 -3.56
C LEU A 54 3.03 2.40 -3.04
N ALA A 55 2.11 2.91 -3.84
CA ALA A 55 0.69 3.00 -3.51
C ALA A 55 0.06 1.61 -3.33
N ILE A 56 0.28 0.71 -4.28
CA ILE A 56 -0.17 -0.69 -4.19
C ILE A 56 0.43 -1.37 -2.95
N ALA A 57 1.74 -1.24 -2.75
CA ALA A 57 2.42 -1.81 -1.59
C ALA A 57 1.82 -1.29 -0.27
N GLN A 58 1.62 0.02 -0.16
CA GLN A 58 1.03 0.64 1.03
C GLN A 58 -0.36 0.09 1.33
N ILE A 59 -1.22 -0.07 0.31
CA ILE A 59 -2.55 -0.66 0.47
C ILE A 59 -2.45 -2.10 0.96
N VAL A 60 -1.66 -2.94 0.28
CA VAL A 60 -1.54 -4.36 0.62
C VAL A 60 -1.01 -4.54 2.03
N LEU A 61 0.13 -3.91 2.35
CA LEU A 61 0.76 -3.99 3.67
C LEU A 61 -0.16 -3.48 4.79
N THR A 62 -1.03 -2.51 4.51
CA THR A 62 -1.99 -1.99 5.49
C THR A 62 -3.17 -2.94 5.69
N LEU A 63 -3.76 -3.45 4.60
CA LEU A 63 -4.95 -4.30 4.68
C LEU A 63 -4.64 -5.66 5.25
N THR A 64 -3.52 -6.30 4.86
CA THR A 64 -3.16 -7.64 5.34
C THR A 64 -2.63 -7.65 6.78
N ARG A 65 -2.40 -6.47 7.39
CA ARG A 65 -2.17 -6.34 8.84
C ARG A 65 -3.45 -6.38 9.66
N ARG A 66 -4.62 -6.28 9.03
CA ARG A 66 -5.91 -6.37 9.72
C ARG A 66 -6.28 -7.85 9.93
N PRO A 67 -6.65 -8.28 11.15
CA PRO A 67 -7.09 -9.65 11.39
C PRO A 67 -8.20 -10.06 10.42
N GLY A 68 -8.06 -11.25 9.82
CA GLY A 68 -9.04 -11.78 8.88
C GLY A 68 -8.87 -11.33 7.42
N ILE A 69 -7.79 -10.61 7.08
CA ILE A 69 -7.42 -10.30 5.69
C ILE A 69 -6.00 -10.82 5.43
N GLY A 70 -5.87 -11.80 4.54
CA GLY A 70 -4.56 -12.35 4.15
C GLY A 70 -4.11 -11.94 2.75
N GLN A 71 -5.07 -11.53 1.90
CA GLN A 71 -4.82 -11.29 0.48
C GLN A 71 -5.62 -10.09 -0.02
N VAL A 72 -5.13 -9.49 -1.10
CA VAL A 72 -5.77 -8.34 -1.75
C VAL A 72 -5.87 -8.58 -3.25
N ILE A 73 -7.01 -8.24 -3.87
CA ILE A 73 -7.19 -8.19 -5.32
C ILE A 73 -7.58 -6.76 -5.69
N PHE A 74 -7.04 -6.26 -6.80
CA PHE A 74 -7.33 -4.92 -7.31
C PHE A 74 -8.21 -4.95 -8.55
N THR A 75 -9.14 -4.00 -8.60
CA THR A 75 -9.95 -3.73 -9.79
C THR A 75 -10.03 -2.27 -10.11
N VAL A 76 -10.11 -1.96 -11.39
CA VAL A 76 -10.36 -0.62 -11.92
C VAL A 76 -11.58 -0.67 -12.82
N ASP A 77 -12.57 0.20 -12.55
CA ASP A 77 -13.82 0.28 -13.31
C ASP A 77 -14.52 -1.09 -13.49
N GLY A 78 -14.43 -1.93 -12.45
CA GLY A 78 -15.00 -3.27 -12.40
C GLY A 78 -14.14 -4.38 -13.03
N ALA A 79 -13.06 -4.05 -13.73
CA ALA A 79 -12.15 -5.01 -14.34
C ALA A 79 -10.99 -5.38 -13.42
N ASP A 80 -10.63 -6.66 -13.39
CA ASP A 80 -9.42 -7.13 -12.73
C ASP A 80 -8.18 -6.61 -13.47
N ILE A 81 -7.17 -6.14 -12.73
CA ILE A 81 -5.95 -5.56 -13.31
C ILE A 81 -4.69 -6.31 -12.89
N SER A 82 -3.64 -6.19 -13.71
CA SER A 82 -2.26 -6.51 -13.32
C SER A 82 -1.74 -5.44 -12.36
N VAL A 83 -1.00 -5.85 -11.33
CA VAL A 83 -0.37 -4.93 -10.38
C VAL A 83 1.13 -5.19 -10.26
N PRO A 84 1.97 -4.14 -10.09
CA PRO A 84 3.39 -4.32 -9.84
C PRO A 84 3.63 -4.81 -8.41
N ARG A 85 4.34 -5.93 -8.27
CA ARG A 85 4.81 -6.44 -6.97
C ARG A 85 6.01 -5.67 -6.45
N GLY A 86 6.43 -5.95 -5.22
CA GLY A 86 7.56 -5.27 -4.59
C GLY A 86 8.89 -5.43 -5.34
N GLY A 87 9.15 -6.62 -5.90
CA GLY A 87 10.32 -6.88 -6.76
C GLY A 87 10.22 -6.26 -8.16
N GLY A 88 9.02 -5.80 -8.52
CA GLY A 88 8.74 -4.95 -9.66
C GLY A 88 8.29 -5.63 -10.95
N ASP A 89 8.19 -6.95 -10.93
CA ASP A 89 7.43 -7.72 -11.90
C ASP A 89 5.90 -7.48 -11.73
N LEU A 90 5.15 -7.76 -12.78
CA LEU A 90 3.69 -7.62 -12.81
C LEU A 90 3.00 -8.95 -12.57
N THR A 91 1.88 -8.93 -11.84
CA THR A 91 0.97 -10.08 -11.75
C THR A 91 0.17 -10.27 -13.04
N ALA A 92 -0.43 -11.45 -13.20
CA ALA A 92 -1.57 -11.58 -14.11
C ALA A 92 -2.80 -10.85 -13.53
N PRO A 93 -3.74 -10.39 -14.38
CA PRO A 93 -4.99 -9.79 -13.89
C PRO A 93 -5.77 -10.69 -12.94
N GLY A 94 -6.25 -10.14 -11.84
CA GLY A 94 -7.09 -10.85 -10.86
C GLY A 94 -6.30 -11.75 -9.90
N THR A 95 -4.97 -11.80 -10.03
CA THR A 95 -4.10 -12.49 -9.09
C THR A 95 -4.19 -11.82 -7.72
N ALA A 96 -4.50 -12.60 -6.69
CA ALA A 96 -4.45 -12.14 -5.32
C ALA A 96 -3.00 -11.96 -4.88
N VAL A 97 -2.71 -10.84 -4.23
CA VAL A 97 -1.38 -10.51 -3.70
C VAL A 97 -1.38 -10.49 -2.18
N THR A 98 -0.23 -10.79 -1.61
CA THR A 98 -0.04 -11.02 -0.17
C THR A 98 0.87 -9.96 0.45
N TYR A 99 1.00 -9.97 1.77
CA TYR A 99 1.97 -9.15 2.48
C TYR A 99 3.41 -9.38 1.99
N ASP A 100 3.78 -10.64 1.79
CA ASP A 100 5.14 -11.05 1.46
C ASP A 100 5.58 -10.58 0.07
N ASP A 101 4.64 -10.48 -0.89
CA ASP A 101 4.90 -9.95 -2.23
C ASP A 101 5.44 -8.50 -2.23
N TYR A 102 5.28 -7.76 -1.12
CA TYR A 102 5.66 -6.35 -1.00
C TYR A 102 6.69 -6.06 0.08
N LEU A 103 7.24 -7.08 0.75
CA LEU A 103 8.31 -6.90 1.73
C LEU A 103 9.54 -6.19 1.15
N ALA A 104 9.88 -6.44 -0.11
CA ALA A 104 11.02 -5.82 -0.79
C ALA A 104 10.94 -4.28 -0.85
N VAL A 105 9.73 -3.72 -0.88
CA VAL A 105 9.51 -2.26 -0.88
C VAL A 105 9.94 -1.62 0.43
N LEU A 106 9.88 -2.37 1.54
CA LEU A 106 10.32 -1.88 2.85
C LEU A 106 11.84 -1.79 2.93
N SER A 107 12.56 -2.63 2.20
CA SER A 107 14.03 -2.65 2.15
C SER A 107 14.62 -1.55 1.27
N THR A 108 13.85 -0.97 0.34
CA THR A 108 14.31 0.12 -0.55
C THR A 108 14.40 1.48 0.16
N ARG A 109 14.05 1.58 1.44
CA ARG A 109 14.06 2.86 2.20
C ARG A 109 15.43 3.30 2.73
N ASP A 110 16.49 2.51 2.52
CA ASP A 110 17.84 2.74 3.08
C ASP A 110 18.97 2.77 2.02
N SER A 111 18.76 3.35 0.83
CA SER A 111 19.86 3.53 -0.15
C SER A 111 19.83 4.88 -0.84
#